data_AF-A0A1Q9PH10-F1
#
_entry.id   AF-A0A1Q9PH10-F1
#
_cell.length_a   1.000
_cell.length_b   1.000
_cell.length_c   1.000
_cell.angle_alpha   90.00
_cell.angle_beta   90.00
_cell.angle_gamma   90.00
#
_symmetry.space_group_name_H-M   'P 1'
#
loop_
_entity.id
_entity.type
_entity.pdbx_description
1 polymer ?
#
loop_
_entity_poly.entity_id
_entity_poly.type
_entity_poly.pdbx_seq_one_letter_code
_entity_poly.pdbx_strand_id
1 'polypeptide(L)' 'MGSPTHDKNAQVDFLKHRLNMFIDVLEAIDPEDTDLDDIDNLIKMIDELESKCREFNNREVSESV' A
#
# COMPACT_ATOMS: atom_id res chain seq x y z
N MET A 1 -13.31 6.18 -12.25
CA MET A 1 -14.02 7.44 -11.91
C MET A 1 -14.32 7.41 -10.42
N GLY A 2 -13.35 7.80 -9.58
CA GLY A 2 -13.55 7.96 -8.14
C GLY A 2 -12.85 9.25 -7.75
N SER A 3 -13.60 10.21 -7.23
CA SER A 3 -13.05 11.48 -6.76
C SER A 3 -11.96 11.21 -5.72
N PRO A 4 -10.87 12.00 -5.68
CA PRO A 4 -9.85 11.86 -4.65
C PRO A 4 -10.47 11.99 -3.26
N THR A 5 -10.37 10.92 -2.47
CA THR A 5 -10.78 10.92 -1.06
C THR A 5 -9.82 11.81 -0.28
N HIS A 6 -10.28 12.98 0.16
CA HIS A 6 -9.51 13.91 1.01
C HIS A 6 -9.70 13.63 2.51
N ASP A 7 -10.63 12.73 2.86
CA ASP A 7 -10.84 12.33 4.24
C ASP A 7 -9.68 11.47 4.75
N LYS A 8 -9.00 11.95 5.81
CA LYS A 8 -7.81 11.29 6.38
C LYS A 8 -8.14 9.91 6.95
N ASN A 9 -9.29 9.74 7.58
CA ASN A 9 -9.67 8.45 8.14
C ASN A 9 -9.86 7.43 7.01
N ALA A 10 -10.56 7.80 5.94
CA ALA A 10 -10.73 6.94 4.78
C ALA A 10 -9.41 6.64 4.05
N GLN A 11 -8.47 7.59 4.01
CA GLN A 11 -7.11 7.37 3.49
C GLN A 11 -6.32 6.35 4.34
N VAL A 12 -6.35 6.51 5.66
CA VAL A 12 -5.69 5.58 6.61
C VAL A 12 -6.32 4.20 6.55
N ASP A 13 -7.65 4.11 6.48
CA ASP A 13 -8.35 2.82 6.39
C ASP A 13 -8.08 2.12 5.06
N PHE A 14 -7.93 2.86 3.96
CA PHE A 14 -7.44 2.30 2.69
C PHE A 14 -6.06 1.67 2.82
N LEU A 15 -5.10 2.37 3.46
CA LEU A 15 -3.75 1.85 3.66
C LEU A 15 -3.75 0.60 4.54
N LYS A 16 -4.53 0.59 5.63
CA LYS A 16 -4.68 -0.59 6.50
C LYS A 16 -5.25 -1.78 5.73
N HIS A 17 -6.27 -1.56 4.90
CA HIS A 17 -6.85 -2.63 4.09
C HIS A 17 -5.83 -3.18 3.08
N ARG A 18 -5.06 -2.30 2.43
CA ARG A 18 -4.01 -2.71 1.49
C ARG A 18 -2.88 -3.47 2.17
N LEU A 19 -2.49 -3.08 3.38
CA LEU A 19 -1.51 -3.79 4.19
C LEU A 19 -2.01 -5.18 4.61
N ASN A 20 -3.27 -5.31 5.03
CA ASN A 20 -3.84 -6.62 5.38
C ASN A 20 -3.83 -7.56 4.17
N MET A 21 -4.19 -7.08 2.98
CA MET A 21 -4.10 -7.90 1.76
C MET A 21 -2.66 -8.31 1.44
N PHE A 22 -1.67 -7.46 1.70
CA PHE A 22 -0.26 -7.84 1.57
C PHE A 22 0.13 -8.94 2.56
N ILE A 23 -0.33 -8.85 3.81
CA ILE A 23 -0.09 -9.88 4.82
C ILE A 23 -0.71 -11.22 4.40
N ASP A 24 -1.96 -11.21 3.91
CA ASP A 24 -2.63 -12.43 3.43
C ASP A 24 -1.84 -13.09 2.30
N VAL A 25 -1.26 -12.30 1.39
CA VAL A 25 -0.40 -12.81 0.31
C VAL A 25 0.91 -13.36 0.88
N LEU A 26 1.54 -12.65 1.82
CA LEU A 26 2.79 -13.08 2.45
C LEU A 26 2.62 -14.41 3.22
N GLU A 27 1.48 -14.59 3.90
CA GLU A 27 1.16 -15.83 4.62
C GLU A 27 0.83 -17.01 3.69
N ALA A 28 0.37 -16.72 2.47
CA ALA A 28 0.05 -17.74 1.48
C ALA A 28 1.28 -18.26 0.70
N ILE A 29 2.45 -17.63 0.88
CA ILE A 29 3.67 -17.97 0.17
C ILE A 29 4.42 -19.10 0.88
N ASP A 30 4.80 -20.13 0.13
CA ASP A 30 5.65 -21.22 0.61
C ASP A 30 7.12 -20.90 0.32
N PRO A 31 7.98 -20.69 1.34
CA PRO A 31 9.38 -20.33 1.15
C PRO A 31 10.20 -21.38 0.37
N GLU A 32 9.76 -22.64 0.31
CA GLU A 32 10.46 -23.68 -0.44
C GLU A 32 10.19 -23.60 -1.95
N ASP A 33 9.01 -23.10 -2.36
CA ASP A 33 8.59 -22.95 -3.77
C ASP A 33 8.72 -21.51 -4.29
N THR A 34 8.96 -20.53 -3.41
CA THR A 34 9.09 -19.10 -3.78
C THR A 34 10.33 -18.84 -4.61
N ASP A 35 10.18 -18.11 -5.71
CA ASP A 35 11.29 -17.68 -6.56
C ASP A 35 11.60 -16.17 -6.44
N LEU A 36 12.62 -15.71 -7.17
CA LEU A 36 13.03 -14.30 -7.10
C LEU A 36 11.96 -13.35 -7.66
N ASP A 37 11.22 -13.79 -8.69
CA ASP A 37 10.15 -13.00 -9.29
C ASP A 37 8.99 -12.78 -8.30
N ASP A 38 8.66 -13.80 -7.49
CA ASP A 38 7.69 -13.67 -6.40
C ASP A 38 8.14 -12.65 -5.34
N ILE A 39 9.42 -12.67 -4.95
CA ILE A 39 9.99 -11.69 -4.03
C ILE A 39 9.94 -10.28 -4.63
N ASP A 40 10.26 -10.12 -5.92
CA ASP A 40 10.14 -8.83 -6.61
C ASP A 40 8.69 -8.33 -6.63
N ASN A 41 7.71 -9.22 -6.75
CA ASN A 41 6.29 -8.86 -6.67
C ASN A 41 5.89 -8.41 -5.26
N LEU A 42 6.39 -9.06 -4.21
CA LEU A 42 6.18 -8.62 -2.82
C LEU A 42 6.76 -7.22 -2.57
N ILE A 43 7.98 -6.97 -3.06
CA ILE A 43 8.66 -5.68 -2.93
C ILE A 43 7.83 -4.59 -3.63
N LYS A 44 7.37 -4.84 -4.87
CA LYS A 44 6.51 -3.90 -5.61
C LYS A 44 5.24 -3.56 -4.84
N MET A 45 4.58 -4.53 -4.21
CA MET A 45 3.37 -4.27 -3.42
C MET A 45 3.62 -3.34 -2.24
N ILE A 46 4.78 -3.46 -1.57
CA ILE A 46 5.19 -2.57 -0.49
C ILE A 46 5.56 -1.19 -1.02
N ASP A 47 6.29 -1.10 -2.14
CA ASP A 47 6.65 0.18 -2.77
C ASP A 47 5.40 0.97 -3.20
N GLU A 48 4.38 0.28 -3.74
CA GLU A 48 3.10 0.89 -4.07
C GLU A 48 2.38 1.41 -2.82
N LEU A 49 2.40 0.66 -1.72
CA LEU A 49 1.83 1.08 -0.45
C LEU A 49 2.55 2.31 0.10
N GLU A 50 3.88 2.32 0.05
CA GLU A 50 4.71 3.46 0.48
C GLU A 50 4.42 4.70 -0.38
N SER A 51 4.34 4.54 -1.70
CA SER A 51 3.99 5.60 -2.63
C SER A 51 2.62 6.21 -2.29
N LYS A 52 1.64 5.38 -1.92
CA LYS A 52 0.33 5.86 -1.46
C LYS A 52 0.36 6.56 -0.10
N CYS A 53 1.15 6.07 0.85
CA CYS A 53 1.39 6.79 2.11
C CYS A 53 1.97 8.19 1.84
N ARG A 54 2.98 8.29 0.97
CA ARG A 54 3.61 9.56 0.59
C ARG A 54 2.65 10.47 -0.16
N GLU A 55 1.83 9.94 -1.06
CA GLU A 55 0.79 10.69 -1.79
C GLU A 55 -0.22 11.33 -0.81
N PHE A 56 -0.71 10.57 0.17
CA PHE A 56 -1.65 11.06 1.17
C PHE A 56 -0.99 12.08 2.11
N ASN A 57 0.23 11.82 2.56
CA ASN A 57 0.98 12.74 3.41
C ASN A 57 1.35 14.05 2.68
N ASN A 58 1.69 14.00 1.38
CA ASN A 58 2.01 15.20 0.60
C ASN A 58 0.76 16.04 0.27
N ARG A 59 -0.44 15.42 0.18
CA ARG A 59 -1.69 16.19 0.09
C ARG A 59 -1.91 17.05 1.32
N GLU A 60 -1.58 16.56 2.52
CA GLU A 60 -1.65 17.37 3.75
C GLU A 60 -0.72 18.60 3.71
N VAL A 61 0.49 18.43 3.16
CA VAL A 61 1.46 19.53 3.04
C VAL A 61 0.97 20.59 2.05
N SER A 62 0.31 20.19 0.96
CA SER A 62 -0.19 21.12 -0.06
C SER A 62 -1.44 21.91 0.36
N GLU A 63 -2.26 21.40 1.30
CA GLU A 63 -3.43 22.11 1.84
C GLU A 63 -3.08 23.04 3.02
N SER A 64 -1.85 22.98 3.53
CA SER A 64 -1.38 23.75 4.69
C SER A 64 -0.54 24.99 4.33
N VAL A 65 -0.45 25.35 3.04
CA VAL A 65 0.33 26.50 2.50
C VAL A 65 -0.57 27.50 1.80
#